data_AF-A0A6V8ICS4-F1
#
_entry.id   AF-A0A6V8ICS4-F1
#
_cell.length_a   1.000
_cell.length_b   1.000
_cell.length_c   1.000
_cell.angle_alpha   90.00
_cell.angle_beta   90.00
_cell.angle_gamma   90.00
#
_symmetry.space_group_name_H-M   'P 1'
#
loop_
_entity.id
_entity.type
_entity.pdbx_description
1 polymer ?
#
loop_
_entity_poly.entity_id
_entity_poly.type
_entity_poly.pdbx_seq_one_letter_code
_entity_poly.pdbx_strand_id
1 'polypeptide(L)' 'MQNVNQFEQHRAALEQCVHNSVHDAETRQAMLRHIGAMGAAIRNEERIADAAMRTTHQIQRGSVLSRFVLGVRECAA' A
#
# COMPACT_ATOMS: atom_id res chain seq x y z
N MET A 1 4.96 1.15 2.59
CA MET A 1 6.22 1.60 1.95
C MET A 1 7.34 0.58 1.96
N GLN A 2 7.74 -0.03 3.09
CA GLN A 2 8.86 -1.01 3.06
C GLN A 2 8.58 -2.28 2.23
N ASN A 3 7.35 -2.83 2.29
CA ASN A 3 6.99 -4.07 1.56
C ASN A 3 6.97 -3.89 0.03
N VAL A 4 6.52 -2.74 -0.48
CA VAL A 4 6.48 -2.48 -1.93
C VAL A 4 7.89 -2.38 -2.48
N ASN A 5 8.76 -1.68 -1.77
CA ASN A 5 10.15 -1.48 -2.20
C ASN A 5 10.95 -2.80 -2.19
N GLN A 6 10.70 -3.67 -1.20
CA GLN A 6 11.30 -5.01 -1.16
C GLN A 6 10.78 -5.92 -2.28
N PHE A 7 9.47 -5.94 -2.52
CA PHE A 7 8.89 -6.75 -3.59
C PHE A 7 9.42 -6.31 -4.96
N GLU A 8 9.47 -5.02 -5.26
CA GLU A 8 9.99 -4.51 -6.54
C GLU A 8 11.50 -4.82 -6.71
N GLN A 9 12.29 -4.77 -5.64
CA GLN A 9 13.71 -5.17 -5.67
C GLN A 9 13.88 -6.66 -6.01
N HIS A 10 12.98 -7.52 -5.54
CA HIS A 10 13.06 -8.97 -5.75
C HIS A 10 12.34 -9.41 -7.02
N ARG A 11 11.44 -8.58 -7.56
CA ARG A 11 10.63 -8.89 -8.73
C ARG A 11 11.47 -9.20 -9.96
N ALA A 12 12.48 -8.38 -10.26
CA ALA A 12 13.34 -8.60 -11.42
C ALA A 12 14.12 -9.93 -11.32
N ALA A 13 14.61 -10.27 -10.12
CA ALA A 13 15.28 -11.54 -9.86
C ALA A 13 14.32 -12.74 -10.01
N LEU A 14 13.07 -12.57 -9.57
CA LEU A 14 12.02 -13.59 -9.67
C LEU A 14 11.60 -13.84 -11.13
N GLU A 15 11.42 -12.77 -11.91
CA GLU A 15 11.13 -12.86 -13.36
C GLU A 15 12.29 -13.55 -14.10
N GLN A 16 13.54 -13.20 -13.79
CA GLN A 16 14.72 -13.84 -14.38
C GLN A 16 14.81 -15.33 -14.03
N CYS A 17 14.50 -15.70 -12.78
CA CYS A 17 14.47 -17.10 -12.33
C CYS A 17 13.43 -17.92 -13.12
N VAL A 18 12.24 -17.35 -13.34
CA VAL A 18 11.18 -17.97 -14.15
C VAL A 18 11.62 -18.13 -15.61
N HIS A 19 12.29 -17.13 -16.20
CA HIS A 19 12.84 -17.23 -17.54
C HIS A 19 13.90 -18.34 -17.69
N ASN A 20 14.76 -18.51 -16.67
CA ASN A 20 15.85 -19.48 -16.72
C ASN A 20 15.41 -20.91 -16.39
N SER A 21 14.38 -21.07 -15.56
CA SER A 21 14.01 -22.38 -14.98
C SER A 21 12.79 -23.00 -15.67
N VAL A 22 11.89 -22.18 -16.22
CA VAL A 22 10.62 -22.64 -16.80
C VAL A 22 10.72 -22.68 -18.32
N HIS A 23 10.91 -23.90 -18.83
CA HIS A 23 11.09 -24.17 -20.25
C HIS A 23 9.75 -24.21 -21.00
N ASP A 24 8.69 -24.66 -20.32
CA ASP A 24 7.34 -24.62 -20.86
C ASP A 24 6.84 -23.18 -21.03
N ALA A 25 6.47 -22.82 -22.26
CA ALA A 25 6.15 -21.44 -22.61
C ALA A 25 4.86 -20.94 -21.95
N GLU A 26 3.85 -21.82 -21.83
CA GLU A 26 2.56 -21.48 -21.25
C GLU A 26 2.68 -21.27 -19.73
N THR A 27 3.34 -22.21 -19.05
CA THR A 27 3.63 -22.15 -17.61
C THR A 27 4.49 -20.93 -17.27
N ARG A 28 5.52 -20.65 -18.08
CA ARG A 28 6.36 -19.46 -17.90
C ARG A 28 5.53 -18.19 -17.98
N GLN A 29 4.66 -18.08 -19.00
CA GLN A 29 3.83 -16.89 -19.18
C GLN A 29 2.77 -16.75 -18.07
N ALA A 30 2.19 -17.86 -17.60
CA ALA A 30 1.27 -17.85 -16.47
C ALA A 30 1.94 -17.38 -15.17
N MET A 31 3.16 -17.86 -14.90
CA MET A 31 3.96 -17.43 -13.75
C MET A 31 4.33 -15.94 -13.83
N LEU A 32 4.78 -15.44 -14.98
CA LEU A 32 5.08 -14.02 -15.16
C LEU A 32 3.85 -13.14 -14.98
N ARG A 33 2.68 -13.56 -15.47
CA ARG A 33 1.40 -12.86 -15.23
C ARG A 33 1.07 -12.81 -13.73
N HIS A 34 1.28 -13.91 -13.02
CA HIS A 34 1.02 -13.98 -11.59
C HIS A 34 1.94 -13.05 -10.79
N ILE A 35 3.24 -12.99 -11.14
CA ILE A 35 4.21 -12.07 -10.53
C ILE A 35 3.79 -10.61 -10.76
N GLY A 36 3.37 -10.27 -11.98
CA GLY A 36 2.84 -8.94 -12.30
C GLY A 36 1.59 -8.58 -11.49
N ALA A 37 0.67 -9.54 -11.33
CA ALA A 37 -0.56 -9.36 -10.54
C ALA A 37 -0.26 -9.14 -9.04
N MET A 38 0.69 -9.89 -8.46
CA MET A 38 1.13 -9.67 -7.07
C MET A 38 1.68 -8.25 -6.86
N GLY A 39 2.51 -7.75 -7.78
CA GLY A 39 3.01 -6.37 -7.70
C GLY A 39 1.89 -5.33 -7.75
N ALA A 40 0.86 -5.57 -8.56
CA ALA A 40 -0.30 -4.68 -8.62
C ALA A 40 -1.14 -4.73 -7.33
N ALA A 41 -1.33 -5.91 -6.74
CA ALA A 41 -2.03 -6.07 -5.47
C ALA A 41 -1.30 -5.36 -4.32
N ILE A 42 0.02 -5.54 -4.22
CA ILE A 42 0.86 -4.91 -3.19
C ILE A 42 0.81 -3.37 -3.28
N ARG A 43 0.86 -2.80 -4.50
CA ARG A 43 0.69 -1.35 -4.70
C ARG A 43 -0.72 -0.85 -4.39
N ASN A 44 -1.74 -1.70 -4.56
CA ASN A 44 -3.11 -1.35 -4.23
C ASN A 44 -3.34 -1.36 -2.71
N GLU A 45 -2.84 -2.39 -2.01
CA GLU A 45 -2.85 -2.46 -0.54
C GLU A 45 -2.13 -1.28 0.09
N GLU A 46 -0.98 -0.88 -0.46
CA GLU A 46 -0.27 0.32 -0.01
C GLU A 46 -1.09 1.60 -0.20
N ARG A 47 -1.73 1.77 -1.35
CA ARG A 47 -2.60 2.93 -1.60
C ARG A 47 -3.77 3.00 -0.64
N ILE A 48 -4.38 1.85 -0.33
CA ILE A 48 -5.48 1.76 0.63
C ILE A 48 -4.99 2.12 2.03
N ALA A 49 -3.83 1.59 2.44
CA ALA A 49 -3.22 1.90 3.74
C ALA A 49 -2.83 3.39 3.87
N ASP A 50 -2.25 3.99 2.83
CA ASP A 50 -1.93 5.43 2.81
C ASP A 50 -3.18 6.29 2.88
N ALA A 51 -4.22 5.94 2.11
CA ALA A 51 -5.51 6.63 2.13
C ALA A 51 -6.19 6.54 3.52
N ALA A 52 -6.15 5.36 4.16
CA ALA A 52 -6.64 5.16 5.50
C ALA A 52 -5.88 6.02 6.53
N MET A 53 -4.53 6.03 6.48
CA MET A 53 -3.71 6.86 7.36
C MET A 53 -3.98 8.35 7.19
N ARG A 54 -4.12 8.85 5.95
CA ARG A 54 -4.49 10.24 5.66
C ARG A 54 -5.86 10.59 6.21
N THR A 55 -6.83 9.70 6.07
CA THR A 55 -8.20 9.89 6.58
C THR A 55 -8.19 9.94 8.11
N THR A 56 -7.49 9.02 8.77
CA THR A 56 -7.35 9.05 10.24
C THR A 56 -6.64 10.31 10.72
N HIS A 57 -5.59 10.77 10.04
CA HIS A 57 -4.91 12.03 10.38
C HIS A 57 -5.79 13.26 10.15
N GLN A 58 -6.59 13.28 9.08
CA GLN A 58 -7.57 14.35 8.84
C GLN A 58 -8.67 14.35 9.90
N ILE A 59 -9.15 13.17 10.30
CA ILE A 59 -10.10 13.03 11.41
C ILE A 59 -9.46 13.51 12.71
N GLN A 60 -8.21 13.17 13.02
CA GLN A 60 -7.56 13.66 14.24
C GLN A 60 -7.29 15.18 14.24
N ARG A 61 -6.92 15.79 13.10
CA ARG A 61 -6.76 17.25 12.99
C ARG A 61 -8.11 18.00 12.99
N GLY A 62 -9.18 17.35 12.52
CA GLY A 62 -10.54 17.89 12.53
C GLY A 62 -11.38 17.44 13.73
N SER A 63 -10.85 16.57 14.60
CA SER A 63 -11.60 15.92 15.68
C SER A 63 -11.86 16.93 16.78
N VAL A 64 -13.11 17.36 16.85
CA VAL A 64 -14.02 17.40 18.02
C VAL A 64 -13.44 17.87 19.35
N LEU A 65 -12.28 17.37 19.81
CA LEU A 65 -11.57 17.91 20.98
C LEU A 65 -11.16 19.37 20.78
N SER A 66 -10.68 19.78 19.61
CA SER A 66 -10.38 21.21 19.36
C SER A 66 -11.64 22.07 19.46
N ARG A 67 -12.78 21.58 18.97
CA ARG A 67 -14.07 22.28 19.04
C ARG A 67 -14.67 22.25 20.46
N PHE A 68 -14.44 21.17 21.21
CA PHE A 68 -14.85 21.03 22.60
C PHE A 68 -14.01 21.93 23.53
N VAL A 69 -12.69 22.00 23.32
CA VAL A 69 -11.79 22.90 24.07
C VAL A 69 -12.06 24.37 23.74
N LEU A 70 -12.39 24.71 22.48
CA LEU A 70 -12.86 26.06 22.11
C LEU A 70 -14.20 26.40 22.77
N GLY A 71 -15.18 25.50 22.75
CA GLY A 71 -16.50 25.74 23.37
C GLY A 71 -16.46 25.87 24.90
N VAL A 72 -15.60 25.13 25.59
CA VAL A 72 -15.43 25.27 27.06
C VAL A 72 -14.77 26.61 27.42
N ARG A 73 -13.88 27.14 26.57
CA ARG A 73 -13.21 28.43 26.82
C ARG A 73 -14.13 29.63 26.57
N GLU A 74 -15.10 29.51 25.67
CA GLU A 74 -16.12 30.54 25.40
C GLU A 74 -17.23 30.59 26.47
N CYS A 75 -17.51 29.47 27.16
CA CYS A 75 -18.45 29.44 28.30
C CYS A 75 -17.87 29.93 29.64
N ALA A 76 -16.56 30.21 29.70
CA ALA A 76 -15.86 30.65 30.92
C ALA A 76 -15.44 32.13 30.89
N ALA A 77 -15.98 32.92 29.95
CA ALA A 77 -15.76 34.37 29.82
C ALA A 77 -17.00 35.16 30.27
#